data_AF-A0A7D9DSG9-F1
#
_entry.id   AF-A0A7D9DSG9-F1
#
_cell.length_a   1.000
_cell.length_b   1.000
_cell.length_c   1.000
_cell.angle_alpha   90.00
_cell.angle_beta   90.00
_cell.angle_gamma   90.00
#
_symmetry.space_group_name_H-M   'P 1'
#
loop_
_entity.id
_entity.type
_entity.pdbx_description
1 polymer ?
#
loop_
_entity_poly.entity_id
_entity_poly.type
_entity_poly.pdbx_seq_one_letter_code
_entity_poly.pdbx_strand_id
1 'polypeptide(L)'
;MARAEGKYERKSQARLPVKWMAPEDLFHETCTSMSDVWSYGIVLWEIFTIGDSPYPGHKGKEVVNLLETGYRMPKPEHLSNNV
;
A
#
# COMPACT_ATOMS: atom_id res chain seq x y z
N MET A 1 9.97 -31.00 -4.22
CA MET A 1 9.12 -30.02 -4.93
C MET A 1 9.37 -28.66 -4.32
N ALA A 2 10.19 -27.81 -4.96
CA ALA A 2 10.43 -26.45 -4.49
C ALA A 2 9.25 -25.59 -4.99
N ARG A 3 8.43 -25.11 -4.06
CA ARG A 3 7.37 -24.15 -4.35
C ARG A 3 8.08 -22.87 -4.82
N ALA A 4 7.93 -22.51 -6.09
CA ALA A 4 8.45 -21.25 -6.62
C ALA A 4 7.99 -20.15 -5.66
N GLU A 5 8.94 -19.45 -5.03
CA GLU A 5 8.63 -18.38 -4.09
C GLU A 5 7.75 -17.37 -4.81
N GLY A 6 6.58 -17.06 -4.26
CA GLY A 6 5.55 -16.22 -4.87
C GLY A 6 5.96 -14.75 -4.99
N LYS A 7 7.04 -14.52 -5.73
CA LYS A 7 7.67 -13.24 -6.01
C LYS A 7 7.36 -12.85 -7.47
N TYR A 8 6.93 -11.63 -7.67
CA TYR A 8 6.66 -11.08 -8.99
C TYR A 8 7.87 -10.27 -9.47
N GLU A 9 8.27 -10.48 -10.72
CA GLU A 9 9.32 -9.69 -11.36
C GLU A 9 8.70 -8.58 -12.22
N ARG A 10 9.17 -7.34 -12.03
CA ARG A 10 8.78 -6.23 -12.90
C ARG A 10 9.47 -6.35 -14.25
N LYS A 11 8.65 -6.44 -15.31
CA LYS A 11 9.15 -6.54 -16.70
C LYS A 11 9.38 -5.20 -17.38
N SER A 12 8.96 -4.09 -16.79
CA SER A 12 9.09 -2.75 -17.40
C SER A 12 9.25 -1.65 -16.36
N GLN A 13 9.90 -0.56 -16.79
CA GLN A 13 10.09 0.65 -16.00
C GLN A 13 8.85 1.55 -16.12
N ALA A 14 7.73 1.12 -15.53
CA ALA A 14 6.49 1.89 -15.49
C ALA A 14 6.50 2.88 -14.30
N ARG A 15 5.72 3.96 -14.40
CA ARG A 15 5.46 4.85 -13.26
C ARG A 15 4.64 4.08 -12.22
N LEU A 16 5.15 3.99 -11.00
CA LEU A 16 4.53 3.18 -9.96
C LEU A 16 3.56 3.99 -9.10
N PRO A 17 2.43 3.39 -8.66
CA PRO A 17 1.47 4.03 -7.77
C PRO A 17 1.96 3.98 -6.32
N VAL A 18 2.96 4.79 -5.97
CA VAL A 18 3.68 4.75 -4.68
C VAL A 18 2.78 4.64 -3.44
N LYS A 19 1.63 5.31 -3.43
CA LYS A 19 0.72 5.31 -2.27
C LYS A 19 -0.01 3.99 -2.03
N TRP A 20 -0.07 3.12 -3.04
CA TRP A 20 -0.68 1.79 -2.98
C TRP A 20 0.34 0.69 -2.74
N MET A 21 1.63 0.99 -2.89
CA MET A 21 2.68 -0.03 -2.80
C MET A 21 2.96 -0.42 -1.35
N ALA A 22 3.27 -1.70 -1.16
CA ALA A 22 3.66 -2.21 0.13
C ALA A 22 5.07 -1.71 0.53
N PRO A 23 5.39 -1.60 1.83
CA PRO A 23 6.72 -1.18 2.27
C PRO A 23 7.82 -2.05 1.69
N GLU A 24 7.63 -3.37 1.61
CA GLU A 24 8.60 -4.28 1.01
C GLU A 24 8.79 -4.07 -0.51
N ASP A 25 7.76 -3.62 -1.22
CA ASP A 25 7.87 -3.24 -2.64
C ASP A 25 8.67 -1.96 -2.83
N LEU A 26 8.57 -1.04 -1.86
CA LEU A 26 9.19 0.29 -1.88
C LEU A 26 10.66 0.22 -1.48
N PHE A 27 11.00 -0.60 -0.49
CA PHE A 27 12.35 -0.64 0.10
C PHE A 27 13.21 -1.80 -0.39
N HIS A 28 12.60 -2.92 -0.79
CA HIS A 28 13.31 -4.15 -1.14
C HIS A 28 12.98 -4.68 -2.53
N GLU A 29 12.20 -3.92 -3.32
CA GLU A 29 11.74 -4.29 -4.67
C GLU A 29 11.13 -5.70 -4.73
N THR A 30 10.58 -6.18 -3.62
CA THR A 30 10.10 -7.55 -3.46
C THR A 30 8.59 -7.56 -3.49
N CYS A 31 8.02 -7.91 -4.64
CA CYS A 31 6.58 -7.99 -4.80
C CYS A 31 6.08 -9.40 -4.56
N THR A 32 5.11 -9.57 -3.66
CA THR A 32 4.51 -10.86 -3.32
C THR A 32 3.00 -10.76 -3.21
N SER A 33 2.31 -11.90 -3.05
CA SER A 33 0.87 -11.87 -2.78
C SER A 33 0.50 -11.14 -1.48
N MET A 34 1.45 -10.95 -0.54
CA MET A 34 1.22 -10.12 0.66
C MET A 34 1.24 -8.62 0.34
N SER A 35 2.00 -8.24 -0.68
CA SER A 35 2.05 -6.88 -1.21
C SER A 35 0.73 -6.52 -1.92
N ASP A 36 0.07 -7.52 -2.53
CA ASP A 36 -1.29 -7.38 -3.05
C ASP A 36 -2.30 -7.16 -1.90
N VAL A 37 -2.18 -7.88 -0.79
CA VAL A 37 -3.04 -7.69 0.41
C VAL A 37 -2.88 -6.28 0.97
N TRP A 38 -1.67 -5.73 0.98
CA TRP A 38 -1.44 -4.34 1.34
C TRP A 38 -2.19 -3.38 0.41
N SER A 39 -2.00 -3.55 -0.91
CA SER A 39 -2.65 -2.71 -1.92
C SER A 39 -4.17 -2.77 -1.81
N TYR A 40 -4.71 -3.95 -1.52
CA TYR A 40 -6.14 -4.15 -1.25
C TYR A 40 -6.60 -3.38 0.00
N GLY A 41 -5.79 -3.32 1.06
CA GLY A 41 -6.08 -2.49 2.24
C GLY A 41 -6.18 -1.00 1.91
N ILE A 42 -5.35 -0.49 1.00
CA ILE A 42 -5.44 0.89 0.50
C ILE A 42 -6.74 1.08 -0.28
N VAL A 43 -7.11 0.14 -1.15
CA VAL A 43 -8.38 0.17 -1.90
C VAL A 43 -9.59 0.14 -0.96
N LEU A 44 -9.56 -0.65 0.11
CA LEU A 44 -10.61 -0.64 1.13
C LEU A 44 -10.75 0.74 1.77
N TRP A 45 -9.62 1.38 2.11
CA TRP A 45 -9.63 2.75 2.63
C TRP A 45 -10.30 3.71 1.64
N GLU A 46 -9.95 3.66 0.35
CA GLU A 46 -10.59 4.47 -0.69
C GLU A 46 -12.10 4.23 -0.79
N ILE A 47 -12.55 2.97 -0.72
CA ILE A 47 -13.98 2.64 -0.75
C ILE A 47 -14.71 3.31 0.41
N PHE A 48 -14.15 3.20 1.63
CA PHE A 48 -14.76 3.79 2.81
C PHE A 48 -14.67 5.32 2.83
N THR A 49 -13.70 5.93 2.16
CA THR A 49 -13.62 7.39 2.01
C THR A 49 -14.34 7.93 0.78
N ILE A 50 -15.13 7.10 0.08
CA ILE A 50 -15.89 7.49 -1.11
C ILE A 50 -14.95 7.99 -2.23
N GLY A 51 -13.81 7.32 -2.39
CA GLY A 51 -12.83 7.58 -3.44
C GLY A 51 -11.86 8.73 -3.12
N ASP A 52 -11.65 9.07 -1.84
CA ASP A 52 -10.62 10.04 -1.49
C ASP A 52 -9.21 9.51 -1.81
N SER A 53 -8.25 10.41 -2.02
CA SER A 53 -6.87 10.03 -2.32
C SER A 53 -6.18 9.45 -1.09
N PRO A 54 -5.55 8.25 -1.19
CA PRO A 54 -4.78 7.70 -0.09
C PRO A 54 -3.72 8.68 0.40
N TYR A 55 -3.44 8.67 1.71
CA TYR A 55 -2.52 9.61 2.37
C TYR A 55 -2.79 11.06 1.94
N PRO A 56 -3.97 11.60 2.27
CA PRO A 56 -4.37 12.94 1.83
C PRO A 56 -3.37 13.99 2.33
N GLY A 57 -3.05 14.96 1.48
CA GLY A 57 -2.06 16.00 1.78
C GLY A 57 -0.59 15.58 1.60
N HIS A 58 -0.30 14.29 1.39
CA HIS A 58 1.08 13.80 1.22
C HIS A 58 1.39 13.41 -0.23
N LYS A 59 2.59 13.77 -0.70
CA LYS A 59 3.16 13.31 -1.97
C LYS A 59 3.74 11.91 -1.81
N GLY A 60 3.90 11.17 -2.92
CA GLY A 60 4.43 9.80 -2.88
C GLY A 60 5.75 9.65 -2.10
N LYS A 61 6.70 10.58 -2.28
CA LYS A 61 7.97 10.57 -1.53
C LYS A 61 7.80 10.74 -0.02
N GLU A 62 6.83 11.55 0.40
CA GLU A 62 6.54 11.77 1.83
C GLU A 62 5.89 10.54 2.45
N VAL A 63 5.02 9.85 1.68
CA VAL A 63 4.40 8.59 2.11
C VAL A 63 5.46 7.51 2.38
N VAL A 64 6.49 7.41 1.54
CA VAL A 64 7.61 6.47 1.78
C VAL A 64 8.24 6.71 3.15
N ASN A 65 8.56 7.96 3.48
CA ASN A 65 9.15 8.31 4.78
C ASN A 65 8.19 8.02 5.95
N LEU A 66 6.89 8.31 5.78
CA LEU A 66 5.88 8.01 6.81
C LEU A 66 5.76 6.50 7.07
N LEU A 67 5.80 5.69 6.01
CA LEU A 67 5.71 4.23 6.15
C LEU A 67 6.90 3.66 6.91
N GLU A 68 8.09 4.23 6.74
CA GLU A 68 9.31 3.88 7.47
C GLU A 68 9.19 4.14 8.97
N THR A 69 8.45 5.17 9.39
CA THR A 69 8.20 5.44 10.83
C THR A 69 7.06 4.57 11.41
N GLY A 70 6.48 3.67 10.62
CA GLY A 70 5.34 2.86 11.03
C GLY A 70 3.98 3.57 10.98
N TYR A 71 3.92 4.79 10.43
CA TYR A 71 2.64 5.51 10.28
C TYR A 71 1.68 4.74 9.37
N ARG A 72 0.38 4.78 9.69
CA ARG A 72 -0.71 4.27 8.86
C ARG A 72 -1.83 5.31 8.83
N MET A 73 -2.60 5.35 7.75
CA MET A 73 -3.76 6.24 7.67
C MET A 73 -4.73 5.97 8.82
N PRO A 74 -5.29 7.01 9.46
CA PRO A 74 -6.31 6.82 10.47
C PRO A 74 -7.57 6.22 9.84
N LYS A 75 -8.35 5.54 10.67
CA LYS A 75 -9.68 5.08 10.30
C LYS A 75 -10.57 6.30 9.96
N PRO A 76 -11.35 6.27 8.86
CA PRO A 76 -12.34 7.30 8.57
C PRO A 76 -13.33 7.53 9.73
N GLU A 77 -13.64 8.79 10.03
CA GLU A 77 -14.41 9.19 11.22
C GLU A 77 -15.83 8.63 11.26
N HIS A 78 -16.47 8.45 10.10
CA HIS A 78 -17.85 7.99 9.99
C HIS A 78 -18.02 6.47 10.20
N LEU A 79 -16.92 5.71 10.28
CA LEU A 79 -16.98 4.28 10.58
C LEU A 79 -17.10 4.09 12.09
N SER A 80 -17.86 3.09 12.55
CA SER A 80 -17.92 2.72 13.96
C SER A 80 -16.65 1.96 14.39
N ASN A 81 -16.42 1.85 15.71
CA ASN A 81 -15.32 1.04 16.28
C ASN A 81 -15.78 -0.38 16.64
N ASN A 82 -16.86 -0.86 16.04
CA ASN A 82 -17.41 -2.17 16.39
C ASN A 82 -16.52 -3.28 15.81
N VAL A 83 -15.47 -3.61 16.55
CA VAL A 83 -14.60 -4.78 16.39
C VAL A 83 -14.74 -5.64 17.63
#